data_AF-A0A3C2CIR4-F1
#
_entry.id   AF-A0A3C2CIR4-F1
#
_cell.length_a   1.000
_cell.length_b   1.000
_cell.length_c   1.000
_cell.angle_alpha   90.00
_cell.angle_beta   90.00
_cell.angle_gamma   90.00
#
_symmetry.space_group_name_H-M   'P 1'
#
loop_
_entity.id
_entity.type
_entity.pdbx_description
1 polymer ?
#
loop_
_entity_poly.entity_id
_entity_poly.type
_entity_poly.pdbx_seq_one_letter_code
_entity_poly.pdbx_strand_id
1 'polypeptide(L)'
;MLDIEKMPSKIEGWLSSNVGNANVDSYTIMTGGFSRVMARVELTWSSGKSETFILRGDPPPEIATLESDRDAEWDLLSALSVTEQIHTPSARWYVDDVSIFGTKAIFIDFIEGGSLQSAFD
;
A
#
# COMPACT_ATOMS: atom_id res chain seq x y z
N MET A 1 -3.62 1.22 10.31
CA MET A 1 -3.27 0.10 9.41
C MET A 1 -3.32 -1.26 10.08
N LEU A 2 -3.08 -1.38 11.40
CA LEU A 2 -3.10 -2.68 12.07
C LEU A 2 -4.51 -3.16 12.50
N ASP A 3 -5.52 -2.31 12.42
CA ASP A 3 -6.93 -2.67 12.70
C ASP A 3 -7.55 -3.32 11.45
N ILE A 4 -7.28 -4.61 11.26
CA ILE A 4 -7.64 -5.39 10.06
C ILE A 4 -9.14 -5.30 9.75
N GLU A 5 -9.99 -5.31 10.78
CA GLU A 5 -11.45 -5.28 10.60
C GLU A 5 -11.94 -3.92 10.06
N LYS A 6 -11.28 -2.81 10.44
CA LYS A 6 -11.68 -1.47 9.99
C LYS A 6 -10.99 -1.00 8.72
N MET A 7 -9.86 -1.59 8.35
CA MET A 7 -9.09 -1.12 7.20
C MET A 7 -9.85 -1.16 5.85
N PRO A 8 -10.63 -2.21 5.52
CA PRO A 8 -11.42 -2.23 4.29
C PRO A 8 -12.30 -1.00 4.12
N SER A 9 -13.16 -0.68 5.09
CA SER A 9 -14.09 0.46 5.00
C SER A 9 -13.37 1.82 4.96
N LYS A 10 -12.23 1.95 5.64
CA LYS A 10 -11.40 3.15 5.57
C LYS A 10 -10.79 3.35 4.17
N ILE A 11 -10.33 2.27 3.55
CA ILE A 11 -9.78 2.29 2.19
C ILE A 11 -10.89 2.65 1.20
N GLU A 12 -12.05 2.00 1.27
CA GLU A 12 -13.21 2.30 0.41
C GLU A 12 -13.66 3.76 0.54
N GLY A 13 -13.72 4.28 1.77
CA GLY A 13 -14.06 5.68 2.05
C GLY A 13 -13.06 6.66 1.43
N TRP A 14 -11.76 6.38 1.54
CA TRP A 14 -10.74 7.21 0.92
C TRP A 14 -10.79 7.12 -0.62
N LEU A 15 -10.92 5.91 -1.17
CA LEU A 15 -11.00 5.69 -2.62
C LEU A 15 -12.21 6.39 -3.23
N SER A 16 -13.40 6.23 -2.65
CA SER A 16 -14.63 6.89 -3.15
C SER A 16 -14.53 8.41 -3.16
N SER A 17 -13.77 8.99 -2.22
CA SER A 17 -13.59 10.45 -2.13
C SER A 17 -12.53 11.01 -3.06
N ASN A 18 -11.52 10.21 -3.47
CA ASN A 18 -10.32 10.72 -4.14
C ASN A 18 -10.03 10.10 -5.51
N VAL A 19 -10.53 8.90 -5.77
CA VAL A 19 -10.13 8.08 -6.94
C VAL A 19 -11.34 7.55 -7.69
N GLY A 20 -12.20 6.81 -6.99
CA GLY A 20 -13.35 6.12 -7.57
C GLY A 20 -13.93 5.09 -6.60
N ASN A 21 -15.16 4.66 -6.87
CA ASN A 21 -15.84 3.68 -6.04
C ASN A 21 -15.29 2.28 -6.27
N ALA A 22 -14.92 1.60 -5.19
CA ALA A 22 -14.50 0.20 -5.16
C ALA A 22 -15.02 -0.47 -3.89
N ASN A 23 -15.11 -1.79 -3.94
CA ASN A 23 -15.23 -2.65 -2.77
C ASN A 23 -13.89 -3.32 -2.49
N VAL A 24 -13.45 -3.31 -1.23
CA VAL A 24 -12.25 -4.02 -0.80
C VAL A 24 -12.64 -5.46 -0.49
N ASP A 25 -12.21 -6.38 -1.37
CA ASP A 25 -12.49 -7.81 -1.27
C ASP A 25 -11.66 -8.46 -0.16
N SER A 26 -10.40 -8.04 -0.01
CA SER A 26 -9.52 -8.54 1.05
C SER A 26 -8.48 -7.51 1.51
N TYR A 27 -8.12 -7.59 2.79
CA TYR A 27 -7.04 -6.82 3.42
C TYR A 27 -6.16 -7.76 4.25
N THR A 28 -4.95 -8.03 3.78
CA THR A 28 -4.05 -9.00 4.42
C THR A 28 -2.74 -8.34 4.80
N ILE A 29 -2.44 -8.25 6.09
CA ILE A 29 -1.14 -7.78 6.58
C ILE A 29 -0.04 -8.74 6.11
N MET A 30 1.01 -8.19 5.53
CA MET A 30 2.17 -8.94 5.08
C MET A 30 3.23 -8.94 6.18
N THR A 31 3.52 -10.11 6.74
CA THR A 31 4.63 -10.29 7.67
C THR A 31 5.96 -10.17 6.95
N GLY A 32 6.68 -9.06 7.16
CA GLY A 32 8.02 -8.85 6.62
C GLY A 32 8.59 -7.48 6.99
N GLY A 33 9.70 -7.47 7.73
CA GLY A 33 10.44 -6.27 8.14
C GLY A 33 9.78 -5.51 9.30
N PHE A 34 10.47 -5.43 10.44
CA PHE A 34 10.01 -4.63 11.60
C PHE A 34 9.87 -3.13 11.31
N SER A 35 10.42 -2.67 10.18
CA SER A 35 10.46 -1.27 9.79
C SER A 35 9.10 -0.73 9.31
N ARG A 36 8.18 -1.58 8.81
CA ARG A 36 6.99 -1.11 8.08
C ARG A 36 5.76 -1.98 8.25
N VAL A 37 4.59 -1.34 8.19
CA VAL A 37 3.32 -2.05 8.01
C VAL A 37 3.01 -2.09 6.53
N MET A 38 2.92 -3.31 5.99
CA MET A 38 2.51 -3.56 4.62
C MET A 38 1.25 -4.42 4.64
N ALA A 39 0.33 -4.12 3.73
CA ALA A 39 -0.86 -4.93 3.53
C ALA A 39 -1.12 -5.13 2.04
N ARG A 40 -1.46 -6.34 1.65
CA ARG A 40 -2.07 -6.63 0.36
C ARG A 40 -3.54 -6.25 0.43
N VAL A 41 -3.98 -5.45 -0.53
CA VAL A 41 -5.35 -4.97 -0.69
C VAL A 41 -5.86 -5.48 -2.02
N GLU A 42 -6.86 -6.34 -2.01
CA GLU A 42 -7.57 -6.76 -3.21
C GLU A 42 -8.90 -6.02 -3.25
N LEU A 43 -9.23 -5.45 -4.40
CA LEU A 43 -10.45 -4.69 -4.57
C LEU A 43 -11.07 -4.91 -5.94
N THR A 44 -12.37 -4.64 -6.00
CA THR A 44 -13.15 -4.64 -7.22
C THR A 44 -13.81 -3.28 -7.40
N TRP A 45 -13.46 -2.58 -8.47
CA TRP A 45 -14.03 -1.29 -8.83
C TRP A 45 -15.51 -1.43 -9.20
N SER A 46 -16.27 -0.34 -9.11
CA SER A 46 -17.66 -0.29 -9.56
C SER A 46 -17.83 -0.60 -11.06
N SER A 47 -16.77 -0.53 -11.85
CA SER A 47 -16.73 -0.96 -13.25
C SER A 47 -16.67 -2.49 -13.42
N GLY A 48 -16.45 -3.25 -12.35
CA GLY A 48 -16.25 -4.69 -12.35
C GLY A 48 -14.79 -5.13 -12.55
N LYS A 49 -13.84 -4.19 -12.73
CA LYS A 49 -12.41 -4.50 -12.80
C LYS A 49 -11.89 -4.83 -11.40
N SER A 50 -11.16 -5.94 -11.24
CA SER A 50 -10.44 -6.25 -10.01
C SER A 50 -8.97 -5.84 -10.12
N GLU A 51 -8.41 -5.31 -9.03
CA GLU A 51 -7.00 -4.94 -8.91
C GLU A 51 -6.45 -5.32 -7.53
N THR A 52 -5.13 -5.44 -7.46
CA THR A 52 -4.42 -5.71 -6.20
C THR A 52 -3.36 -4.63 -6.00
N PHE A 53 -3.30 -4.11 -4.77
CA PHE A 53 -2.33 -3.11 -4.35
C PHE A 53 -1.59 -3.56 -3.10
N ILE A 54 -0.42 -2.98 -2.88
CA ILE A 54 0.26 -2.96 -1.59
C ILE A 54 0.06 -1.60 -0.96
N LEU A 55 -0.55 -1.58 0.23
CA LEU A 55 -0.62 -0.40 1.08
C LEU A 55 0.57 -0.42 2.05
N ARG A 56 1.36 0.65 2.06
CA ARG A 56 2.54 0.79 2.92
C ARG A 56 2.39 2.00 3.83
N GLY A 57 2.57 1.82 5.13
CA GLY A 57 2.60 2.89 6.11
C GLY A 57 3.59 2.61 7.24
N ASP A 58 3.77 3.57 8.14
CA ASP A 58 4.66 3.39 9.29
C ASP A 58 3.95 2.58 10.38
N PRO A 59 4.68 1.75 11.12
CA PRO A 59 4.15 1.20 12.34
C PRO A 59 3.83 2.32 13.34
N PRO A 60 2.91 2.07 14.29
CA PRO A 60 2.75 2.95 15.45
C PRO A 60 4.10 3.20 16.14
N PRO A 61 4.34 4.40 16.69
CA PRO A 61 5.63 4.78 17.29
C PRO A 61 6.12 3.80 18.35
N GLU A 62 5.21 3.12 19.06
CA GLU A 62 5.53 2.19 20.14
C GLU A 62 6.22 0.90 19.67
N ILE A 63 6.08 0.54 18.39
CA ILE A 63 6.69 -0.66 17.79
C ILE A 63 7.63 -0.32 16.63
N ALA A 64 7.79 0.97 16.32
CA ALA A 64 8.69 1.44 15.29
C ALA A 64 10.16 1.22 15.69
N THR A 65 10.94 0.57 14.84
CA THR A 65 12.38 0.35 15.07
C THR A 65 13.25 1.39 14.37
N LEU A 66 12.68 2.12 13.41
CA LEU A 66 13.34 3.11 12.56
C LEU A 66 12.37 4.26 12.31
N GLU A 67 12.90 5.48 12.24
CA GLU A 67 12.17 6.64 11.74
C GLU A 67 12.20 6.60 10.20
N SER A 68 11.06 6.86 9.56
CA SER A 68 10.97 6.95 8.11
C SER A 68 10.14 8.14 7.68
N ASP A 69 10.53 8.76 6.57
CA ASP A 69 9.83 9.90 5.98
C ASP A 69 9.01 9.41 4.77
N ARG A 70 7.69 9.46 4.93
CA ARG A 70 6.76 8.99 3.90
C ARG A 70 6.59 9.99 2.76
N ASP A 71 6.81 11.28 3.00
CA ASP A 71 6.78 12.30 1.95
C ASP A 71 7.99 12.11 1.03
N ALA A 72 9.19 11.96 1.61
CA ALA A 72 10.40 11.72 0.84
C ALA A 72 10.36 10.40 0.05
N GLU A 73 9.78 9.34 0.63
CA GLU A 73 9.58 8.10 -0.11
C GLU A 73 8.58 8.26 -1.25
N TRP A 74 7.46 8.94 -1.03
CA TRP A 74 6.47 9.19 -2.07
C TRP A 74 7.09 9.93 -3.25
N ASP A 75 7.88 10.98 -2.99
CA ASP A 75 8.55 11.76 -4.04
C ASP A 75 9.47 10.87 -4.89
N LEU A 76 10.26 10.00 -4.24
CA LEU A 76 11.15 9.07 -4.93
C LEU A 76 10.36 8.05 -5.76
N LEU A 77 9.38 7.37 -5.17
CA LEU A 77 8.65 6.30 -5.85
C LEU A 77 7.77 6.85 -6.98
N SER A 78 7.21 8.04 -6.82
CA SER A 78 6.44 8.73 -7.85
C SER A 78 7.32 9.10 -9.05
N ALA A 79 8.52 9.63 -8.79
CA ALA A 79 9.49 9.92 -9.83
C ALA A 79 9.96 8.65 -10.57
N LEU A 80 10.12 7.53 -9.85
CA LEU A 80 10.46 6.24 -10.45
C LEU A 80 9.30 5.64 -11.25
N SER A 81 8.05 5.92 -10.88
CA SER A 81 6.87 5.36 -11.54
C SER A 81 6.65 5.87 -12.96
N VAL A 82 7.29 6.98 -13.33
CA VAL A 82 7.20 7.59 -14.67
C VAL A 82 8.43 7.33 -15.54
N THR A 83 9.47 6.66 -15.02
CA THR A 83 10.62 6.27 -15.84
C THR A 83 10.42 4.88 -16.44
N GLU A 84 10.67 4.75 -17.75
CA GLU A 84 10.60 3.46 -18.43
C GLU A 84 11.88 2.62 -18.25
N GLN A 85 12.93 3.20 -17.66
CA GLN A 85 14.26 2.56 -17.58
C GLN A 85 14.40 1.62 -16.38
N ILE A 86 13.54 1.76 -15.37
CA ILE A 86 13.60 0.98 -14.14
C ILE A 86 12.25 0.32 -13.91
N HIS A 87 12.22 -1.01 -13.97
CA HIS A 87 11.02 -1.79 -13.69
C HIS A 87 10.78 -1.88 -12.19
N THR A 88 10.11 -0.88 -11.64
CA THR A 88 9.59 -0.88 -10.27
C THR A 88 8.06 -0.85 -10.28
N PRO A 89 7.40 -1.45 -9.27
CA PRO A 89 5.97 -1.27 -9.09
C PRO A 89 5.62 0.23 -9.02
N SER A 90 4.57 0.65 -9.73
CA SER A 90 4.17 2.06 -9.72
C SER A 90 3.55 2.44 -8.38
N ALA A 91 3.99 3.55 -7.81
CA ALA A 91 3.25 4.26 -6.77
C ALA A 91 2.01 4.90 -7.41
N ARG A 92 0.83 4.53 -6.90
CA ARG A 92 -0.45 4.96 -7.44
C ARG A 92 -0.97 6.19 -6.73
N TRP A 93 -0.99 6.14 -5.41
CA TRP A 93 -1.60 7.19 -4.59
C TRP A 93 -0.87 7.38 -3.26
N TYR A 94 -0.99 8.59 -2.74
CA TYR A 94 -0.50 8.98 -1.43
C TYR A 94 -1.64 9.46 -0.55
N VAL A 95 -1.65 8.99 0.69
CA VAL A 95 -2.58 9.39 1.74
C VAL A 95 -1.77 10.08 2.82
N ASP A 96 -1.80 11.40 2.83
CA ASP A 96 -1.07 12.26 3.77
C ASP A 96 -1.86 12.53 5.06
N ASP A 97 -3.19 12.40 5.01
CA ASP A 97 -4.06 12.50 6.18
C ASP A 97 -3.94 11.28 7.09
N VAL A 98 -3.13 11.44 8.13
CA VAL A 98 -2.89 10.42 9.16
C VAL A 98 -4.15 10.00 9.93
N SER A 99 -5.21 10.82 9.94
CA SER A 99 -6.46 10.48 10.65
C SER A 99 -7.18 9.27 10.05
N ILE A 100 -6.95 9.00 8.76
CA ILE A 100 -7.59 7.92 8.02
C ILE A 100 -6.98 6.59 8.43
N PHE A 101 -5.67 6.42 8.27
CA PHE A 101 -4.99 5.13 8.48
C PHE A 101 -4.16 5.05 9.76
N GLY A 102 -4.02 6.13 10.52
CA GLY A 102 -3.14 6.25 11.69
C GLY A 102 -1.68 6.52 11.33
N THR A 103 -1.38 6.69 10.03
CA THR A 103 -0.06 6.99 9.47
C THR A 103 -0.26 7.49 8.04
N LYS A 104 0.74 8.16 7.48
CA LYS A 104 0.77 8.44 6.05
C LYS A 104 0.98 7.12 5.30
N ALA A 105 0.33 6.95 4.16
CA ALA A 105 0.37 5.68 3.45
C ALA A 105 0.48 5.84 1.94
N ILE A 106 1.14 4.89 1.30
CA ILE A 106 1.32 4.85 -0.15
C ILE A 106 0.67 3.57 -0.68
N PHE A 107 -0.17 3.72 -1.69
CA PHE A 107 -0.64 2.61 -2.53
C PHE A 107 0.36 2.38 -3.65
N ILE A 108 0.79 1.14 -3.80
CA ILE A 108 1.70 0.70 -4.85
C ILE A 108 1.06 -0.49 -5.57
N ASP A 109 1.32 -0.62 -6.87
CA ASP A 109 0.92 -1.82 -7.60
C ASP A 109 1.45 -3.09 -6.95
N PHE A 110 0.60 -4.10 -6.86
CA PHE A 110 1.06 -5.44 -6.57
C PHE A 110 1.66 -6.05 -7.83
N ILE A 111 2.90 -6.55 -7.73
CA ILE A 111 3.54 -7.33 -8.77
C ILE A 111 3.62 -8.77 -8.29
N GLU A 112 3.03 -9.68 -9.06
CA GLU A 112 3.17 -11.10 -8.80
C GLU A 112 4.62 -11.52 -9.06
N GLY A 113 5.25 -12.11 -8.05
CA GLY A 113 6.64 -12.51 -8.10
C GLY A 113 6.93 -13.58 -7.06
N GLY A 114 7.84 -14.48 -7.40
CA GLY A 114 8.36 -15.51 -6.50
C GLY A 114 9.59 -15.04 -5.74
N SER A 115 9.93 -15.75 -4.66
CA SER A 115 11.25 -15.59 -4.04
C SER A 115 12.32 -16.09 -5.02
N LEU A 116 13.40 -15.32 -5.19
CA LEU A 116 14.53 -15.81 -5.96
C LEU A 116 15.11 -17.10 -5.37
N GLN A 117 15.00 -17.29 -4.05
CA GLN A 117 15.40 -18.52 -3.37
C GLN A 117 14.58 -19.73 -3.86
N SER A 118 13.27 -19.57 -4.06
CA SER A 118 12.42 -20.63 -4.61
C SER A 118 12.72 -21.00 -6.07
N ALA A 119 13.53 -20.19 -6.78
CA ALA A 119 14.01 -20.52 -8.11
C ALA A 119 15.27 -21.40 -8.10
N PHE A 120 15.87 -21.64 -6.92
CA PHE A 120 17.08 -22.43 -6.73
C PHE A 120 16.87 -23.70 -5.89
N ASP A 121 15.64 -23.95 -5.44
CA ASP A 121 15.19 -25.18 -4.78
C ASP A 121 14.51 -26.12 -5.80
#